data_AF-A0A447R5M0-F1
#
_entry.id   AF-A0A447R5M0-F1
#
_cell.length_a   1.000
_cell.length_b   1.000
_cell.length_c   1.000
_cell.angle_alpha   90.00
_cell.angle_beta   90.00
_cell.angle_gamma   90.00
#
_symmetry.space_group_name_H-M   'P 1'
#
loop_
_entity.id
_entity.type
_entity.pdbx_description
1 polymer ?
#
loop_
_entity_poly.entity_id
_entity_poly.type
_entity_poly.pdbx_seq_one_letter_code
_entity_poly.pdbx_strand_id
1 'polypeptide(L)' 'MIDFNHFAQQYRAELAQQRQEGKRLADIARHQPLTLLYAAKDTRQNHAIVLAEWLREL' A
#
# COMPACT_ATOMS: atom_id res chain seq x y z
N MET A 1 -6.41 -18.00 -12.53
CA MET A 1 -5.52 -17.45 -11.50
C MET A 1 -5.63 -15.94 -11.57
N ILE A 2 -6.02 -15.26 -10.50
CA ILE A 2 -5.90 -13.81 -10.46
C ILE A 2 -4.41 -13.52 -10.25
N ASP A 3 -3.79 -12.87 -11.23
CA ASP A 3 -2.40 -12.44 -11.16
C ASP A 3 -2.26 -11.34 -10.09
N PHE A 4 -1.12 -11.31 -9.39
CA PHE A 4 -0.81 -10.31 -8.38
C PHE A 4 -0.92 -8.89 -8.94
N ASN A 5 -0.58 -8.69 -10.21
CA ASN A 5 -0.75 -7.40 -10.87
C ASN A 5 -2.21 -6.93 -10.90
N HIS A 6 -3.15 -7.83 -11.15
CA HIS A 6 -4.57 -7.48 -11.16
C HIS A 6 -5.07 -7.17 -9.74
N PHE A 7 -4.63 -7.95 -8.75
CA PHE A 7 -4.90 -7.66 -7.33
C PHE A 7 -4.33 -6.28 -6.93
N ALA A 8 -3.08 -5.98 -7.29
CA ALA A 8 -2.43 -4.72 -6.95
C ALA A 8 -3.14 -3.52 -7.58
N GLN A 9 -3.62 -3.66 -8.83
CA GLN A 9 -4.40 -2.62 -9.49
C GLN A 9 -5.73 -2.35 -8.78
N GLN A 10 -6.49 -3.40 -8.45
CA GLN A 10 -7.75 -3.24 -7.71
C GLN A 10 -7.52 -2.63 -6.32
N TYR A 11 -6.50 -3.10 -5.61
CA TYR A 11 -6.16 -2.58 -4.29
C TYR A 11 -5.71 -1.10 -4.35
N ARG A 12 -4.92 -0.70 -5.36
CA ARG A 12 -4.56 0.71 -5.58
C ARG A 12 -5.79 1.58 -5.90
N ALA A 13 -6.77 1.05 -6.60
CA ALA A 13 -8.02 1.76 -6.87
C ALA A 13 -8.84 2.00 -5.58
N GLU A 14 -8.89 1.02 -4.68
CA GLU A 14 -9.48 1.17 -3.35
C GLU A 14 -8.73 2.23 -2.51
N LEU A 15 -7.39 2.16 -2.49
CA LEU A 15 -6.56 3.15 -1.79
C LEU A 15 -6.74 4.58 -2.33
N ALA A 16 -6.94 4.72 -3.64
CA ALA A 16 -7.21 6.02 -4.27
C ALA A 16 -8.52 6.67 -3.77
N GLN A 17 -9.50 5.88 -3.32
CA GLN A 17 -10.71 6.42 -2.69
C GLN A 17 -10.44 6.98 -1.28
N GLN A 18 -9.38 6.51 -0.63
CA GLN A 18 -8.95 6.98 0.69
C GLN A 18 -7.69 7.86 0.61
N ARG A 19 -7.51 8.59 -0.50
CA ARG A 19 -6.30 9.38 -0.78
C ARG A 19 -5.94 10.38 0.33
N GLN A 20 -6.92 10.93 1.05
CA GLN A 20 -6.65 11.86 2.15
C GLN A 20 -5.90 11.18 3.31
N GLU A 21 -6.32 9.98 3.71
CA GLU A 21 -5.60 9.19 4.71
C GLU A 21 -4.25 8.73 4.19
N GLY A 22 -4.16 8.37 2.90
CA GLY A 22 -2.88 8.07 2.24
C GLY A 22 -1.88 9.23 2.35
N LYS A 23 -2.31 10.46 2.08
CA LYS A 23 -1.47 11.66 2.24
C LYS A 23 -1.04 11.85 3.70
N ARG A 24 -1.94 11.65 4.66
CA ARG A 24 -1.61 11.74 6.09
C ARG A 24 -0.52 10.74 6.49
N LEU A 25 -0.64 9.50 6.01
CA LEU A 25 0.37 8.45 6.25
C LEU A 25 1.70 8.76 5.55
N ALA A 26 1.66 9.27 4.31
CA ALA A 26 2.85 9.68 3.58
C ALA A 26 3.58 10.83 4.29
N ASP A 27 2.84 11.81 4.82
CA ASP A 27 3.41 12.90 5.62
C ASP A 27 4.06 12.40 6.91
N ILE A 28 3.44 11.43 7.60
CA ILE A 28 4.06 10.77 8.76
C ILE A 28 5.35 10.07 8.34
N ALA A 29 5.34 9.33 7.23
CA ALA A 29 6.49 8.60 6.71
C ALA A 29 7.67 9.50 6.31
N ARG A 30 7.42 10.78 6.00
CA ARG A 30 8.46 11.79 5.75
C ARG A 30 9.20 12.23 7.02
N HIS A 31 8.55 12.16 8.17
CA HIS A 31 9.11 12.62 9.45
C HIS A 31 9.62 11.48 10.34
N GLN A 32 9.05 10.28 10.20
CA GLN A 32 9.40 9.13 11.01
C GLN A 32 9.19 7.80 10.27
N PRO A 33 9.86 6.71 10.70
CA PRO A 33 9.63 5.39 10.12
C PRO A 33 8.17 4.95 10.28
N LEU A 34 7.51 4.65 9.16
CA LEU A 34 6.18 4.04 9.14
C LEU A 34 6.32 2.53 8.95
N THR A 35 5.87 1.75 9.92
CA THR A 35 5.87 0.28 9.86
C THR A 35 4.51 -0.24 9.42
N LEU A 36 4.47 -1.00 8.32
CA LEU A 36 3.25 -1.64 7.83
C LEU A 36 3.21 -3.10 8.29
N LEU A 37 2.17 -3.46 9.04
CA LEU A 37 1.94 -4.83 9.49
C LEU A 37 1.04 -5.56 8.49
N TYR A 38 1.38 -6.81 8.18
CA TYR A 38 0.59 -7.65 7.28
C TYR A 38 0.60 -9.11 7.74
N ALA A 39 -0.45 -9.85 7.38
CA ALA A 39 -0.64 -11.26 7.73
C ALA A 39 -0.73 -12.16 6.48
N ALA A 40 0.05 -11.84 5.44
CA ALA A 40 0.09 -12.64 4.21
C ALA A 40 1.14 -13.74 4.31
N LYS A 41 0.81 -14.93 3.78
CA LYS A 41 1.76 -16.05 3.70
C LYS A 41 2.89 -15.79 2.70
N ASP A 42 2.63 -14.99 1.67
CA ASP A 42 3.62 -14.60 0.67
C ASP A 42 4.25 -13.25 1.04
N THR A 43 5.57 -13.26 1.26
CA THR A 43 6.34 -12.08 1.64
C THR A 43 6.71 -11.20 0.45
N ARG A 44 6.56 -11.69 -0.78
CA ARG A 44 6.88 -10.98 -2.04
C ARG A 44 5.64 -10.47 -2.76
N GLN A 45 4.50 -11.12 -2.56
CA GLN A 45 3.22 -10.73 -3.15
C GLN A 45 2.17 -10.53 -2.05
N ASN A 46 2.13 -9.32 -1.49
CA ASN A 46 1.16 -8.97 -0.46
C ASN A 46 0.69 -7.52 -0.55
N HIS A 47 -0.40 -7.22 0.15
CA HIS A 47 -1.01 -5.89 0.21
C HIS A 47 -0.10 -4.84 0.84
N ALA A 48 0.79 -5.21 1.77
CA ALA A 48 1.69 -4.24 2.40
C ALA A 48 2.73 -3.70 1.43
N ILE A 49 3.24 -4.51 0.50
CA ILE A 49 4.13 -4.04 -0.56
C ILE A 49 3.40 -3.03 -1.45
N VAL A 50 2.19 -3.38 -1.91
CA VAL A 50 1.38 -2.49 -2.76
C VAL A 50 1.07 -1.17 -2.06
N LEU A 51 0.71 -1.23 -0.77
CA LEU A 51 0.47 -0.04 0.06
C LEU A 51 1.75 0.80 0.24
N ALA A 52 2.89 0.16 0.51
CA ALA A 52 4.17 0.85 0.67
C ALA A 52 4.58 1.59 -0.60
N GLU A 53 4.45 0.95 -1.76
CA GLU A 53 4.73 1.57 -3.06
C GLU A 53 3.77 2.72 -3.34
N TRP A 54 2.47 2.51 -3.13
CA TRP A 54 1.48 3.57 -3.33
C TRP A 54 1.73 4.79 -2.44
N LEU A 55 2.09 4.60 -1.17
CA LEU A 55 2.44 5.70 -0.26
C LEU A 55 3.70 6.46 -0.68
N ARG A 56 4.66 5.80 -1.35
CA ARG A 56 5.88 6.43 -1.88
C ARG A 56 5.63 7.26 -3.14
N GLU A 57 4.56 6.97 -3.86
CA GLU A 57 4.14 7.68 -5.08
C GLU A 57 3.25 8.91 -4.79
N LEU A 58 2.88 9.15 -3.51
CA LEU A 58 2.05 10.28 -3.06
C LEU A 58 2.84 11.53 -2.64
#